data_AF-A0A842NFX8-F1
#
_entry.id   AF-A0A842NFX8-F1
#
_cell.length_a   1.000
_cell.length_b   1.000
_cell.length_c   1.000
_cell.angle_alpha   90.00
_cell.angle_beta   90.00
_cell.angle_gamma   90.00
#
_symmetry.space_group_name_H-M   'P 1'
#
loop_
_entity.id
_entity.type
_entity.pdbx_description
1 polymer ?
#
loop_
_entity_poly.entity_id
_entity_poly.type
_entity_poly.pdbx_seq_one_letter_code
_entity_poly.pdbx_strand_id
1 'polypeptide(L)'
;EAINLTQSAENAKNNSAYYPAASYCFGANIKLRSILTDRLPRNKLIADLNNLKHELSEFENQVDKREINTITDLQTKIIVKERLLDAKNHLTEGFKEAHKEGKTASNLAYATERFFSAIVWSEFFDKGEQKKYLKSTQIKDSCLNKLSEAEERYQYVKLITHYPLENTRKELNHAYQDLEKRDYELCLFKASKAKAELDVTLSAMNIKEDEIPNLIDEKLNAAKEQIIQESEKGRFPILGYSYYLYSKDLKENNPISSLVYAEQALELSNIWLYFKERKIYKEPSIDLEKLQIFLSGILIGILIMLGPILHQKFKKIPKTRNSKRKTSSKRKS
;
A
#
# COMPACT_ATOMS: atom_id res chain seq x y z
N GLU A 1 25.63 -9.13 -25.14
CA GLU A 1 24.62 -8.76 -24.11
C GLU A 1 23.33 -9.56 -24.24
N ALA A 2 22.57 -9.48 -25.35
CA ALA A 2 21.33 -10.27 -25.54
C ALA A 2 21.56 -11.78 -25.36
N ILE A 3 22.63 -12.33 -25.94
CA ILE A 3 23.02 -13.75 -25.79
C ILE A 3 23.25 -14.13 -24.31
N ASN A 4 23.92 -13.25 -23.55
CA ASN A 4 24.18 -13.48 -22.13
C ASN A 4 22.87 -13.51 -21.33
N LEU A 5 21.94 -12.61 -21.63
CA LEU A 5 20.63 -12.57 -20.98
C LEU A 5 19.80 -13.82 -21.31
N THR A 6 19.83 -14.30 -22.55
CA THR A 6 19.16 -15.56 -22.92
C THR A 6 19.73 -16.75 -22.14
N GLN A 7 21.05 -16.82 -21.99
CA GLN A 7 21.70 -17.88 -21.20
C GLN A 7 21.35 -17.78 -19.71
N SER A 8 21.33 -16.56 -19.13
CA SER A 8 20.88 -16.34 -17.75
C SER A 8 19.41 -16.75 -17.57
N ALA A 9 18.55 -16.49 -18.56
CA ALA A 9 17.16 -16.91 -18.53
C ALA A 9 17.02 -18.44 -18.51
N GLU A 10 17.79 -19.15 -19.32
CA GLU A 10 17.81 -20.61 -19.36
C GLU A 10 18.33 -21.20 -18.05
N ASN A 11 19.43 -20.68 -17.52
CA ASN A 11 19.97 -21.10 -16.22
C ASN A 11 18.96 -20.89 -15.08
N ALA A 12 18.34 -19.71 -15.01
CA ALA A 12 17.31 -19.42 -14.01
C ALA A 12 16.11 -20.38 -14.14
N LYS A 13 15.65 -20.65 -15.37
CA LYS A 13 14.56 -21.59 -15.64
C LYS A 13 14.92 -23.01 -15.20
N ASN A 14 16.14 -23.47 -15.49
CA ASN A 14 16.64 -24.79 -15.09
C ASN A 14 16.73 -24.95 -13.56
N ASN A 15 16.93 -23.84 -12.84
CA ASN A 15 16.90 -23.77 -11.38
C ASN A 15 15.50 -23.49 -10.79
N SER A 16 14.44 -23.60 -11.60
CA SER A 16 13.05 -23.28 -11.22
C SER A 16 12.83 -21.83 -10.74
N ALA A 17 13.76 -20.92 -11.05
CA ALA A 17 13.64 -19.49 -10.79
C ALA A 17 12.88 -18.81 -11.95
N TYR A 18 11.59 -19.09 -12.07
CA TYR A 18 10.78 -18.67 -13.22
C TYR A 18 10.63 -17.14 -13.37
N TYR A 19 10.52 -16.39 -12.27
CA TYR A 19 10.44 -14.93 -12.33
C TYR A 19 11.77 -14.31 -12.82
N PRO A 20 12.94 -14.63 -12.24
CA PRO A 20 14.22 -14.22 -12.81
C PRO A 20 14.37 -14.61 -14.28
N ALA A 21 14.00 -15.84 -14.66
CA ALA A 21 14.03 -16.27 -16.06
C ALA A 21 13.19 -15.37 -16.98
N ALA A 22 11.97 -15.01 -16.58
CA ALA A 22 11.11 -14.09 -17.32
C ALA A 22 11.72 -12.68 -17.41
N SER A 23 12.35 -12.20 -16.34
CA SER A 23 13.04 -10.89 -16.30
C SER A 23 14.21 -10.85 -17.29
N TYR A 24 15.03 -11.92 -17.33
CA TYR A 24 16.12 -12.05 -18.28
C TYR A 24 15.62 -12.16 -19.74
N CYS A 25 14.55 -12.91 -19.98
CA CYS A 25 13.88 -12.96 -21.29
C CYS A 25 13.40 -11.58 -21.74
N PHE A 26 12.78 -10.79 -20.85
CA PHE A 26 12.37 -9.43 -21.15
C PHE A 26 13.54 -8.56 -21.61
N GLY A 27 14.66 -8.58 -20.87
CA GLY A 27 15.87 -7.83 -21.25
C GLY A 27 16.45 -8.28 -22.59
N ALA A 28 16.51 -9.59 -22.85
CA ALA A 28 16.98 -10.14 -24.11
C ALA A 28 16.07 -9.72 -25.28
N ASN A 29 14.74 -9.80 -25.10
CA ASN A 29 13.77 -9.46 -26.12
C ASN A 29 13.82 -7.98 -26.49
N ILE A 30 14.01 -7.07 -25.53
CA ILE A 30 14.18 -5.64 -25.82
C ILE A 30 15.36 -5.43 -26.78
N LYS A 31 16.51 -6.06 -26.49
CA LYS A 31 17.72 -5.94 -27.31
C LYS A 31 17.50 -6.50 -28.71
N LEU A 32 16.91 -7.69 -28.82
CA LEU A 32 16.61 -8.34 -30.10
C LEU A 32 15.60 -7.53 -30.91
N ARG A 33 14.52 -7.07 -30.27
CA ARG A 33 13.51 -6.25 -30.92
C ARG A 33 14.07 -4.91 -31.37
N SER A 34 14.95 -4.27 -30.59
CA SER A 34 15.63 -3.04 -31.01
C SER A 34 16.38 -3.22 -32.33
N ILE A 35 17.12 -4.34 -32.48
CA ILE A 35 17.85 -4.64 -33.72
C ILE A 35 16.87 -4.81 -34.91
N LEU A 36 15.72 -5.42 -34.67
CA LEU A 36 14.69 -5.59 -35.71
C LEU A 36 14.01 -4.26 -36.05
N THR A 37 13.70 -3.43 -35.05
CA THR A 37 13.00 -2.16 -35.22
C THR A 37 13.89 -1.09 -35.85
N ASP A 38 15.20 -1.11 -35.58
CA ASP A 38 16.18 -0.16 -36.15
C ASP A 38 16.29 -0.28 -37.68
N ARG A 39 15.88 -1.43 -38.23
CA ARG A 39 15.86 -1.70 -39.68
C ARG A 39 14.56 -1.27 -40.35
N LEU A 40 13.56 -0.79 -39.60
CA LEU A 40 12.26 -0.43 -40.16
C LEU A 40 12.31 0.89 -40.92
N PRO A 41 11.61 0.99 -42.06
CA PRO A 41 11.43 2.27 -42.73
C PRO A 41 10.56 3.20 -41.87
N ARG A 42 10.76 4.52 -42.01
CA ARG A 42 10.12 5.54 -41.14
C ARG A 42 8.60 5.42 -41.08
N ASN A 43 7.97 5.22 -42.23
CA ASN A 43 6.52 5.06 -42.34
C ASN A 43 6.02 3.85 -41.54
N LYS A 44 6.76 2.73 -41.57
CA LYS A 44 6.44 1.53 -40.80
C LYS A 44 6.65 1.76 -39.29
N LEU A 45 7.75 2.42 -38.90
CA LEU A 45 8.00 2.79 -37.50
C LEU A 45 6.85 3.65 -36.94
N ILE A 46 6.41 4.68 -37.67
CA ILE A 46 5.30 5.54 -37.26
C ILE A 46 3.97 4.77 -37.21
N ALA A 47 3.72 3.89 -38.17
CA ALA A 47 2.54 3.03 -38.16
C ALA A 47 2.52 2.10 -36.93
N ASP A 48 3.64 1.47 -36.61
CA ASP A 48 3.75 0.57 -35.46
C ASP A 48 3.62 1.32 -34.12
N LEU A 49 4.18 2.54 -34.01
CA LEU A 49 3.97 3.43 -32.86
C LEU A 49 2.48 3.79 -32.67
N ASN A 50 1.77 4.11 -33.76
CA ASN A 50 0.34 4.44 -33.69
C ASN A 50 -0.51 3.21 -33.33
N ASN A 51 -0.19 2.04 -33.88
CA ASN A 51 -0.87 0.79 -33.54
C ASN A 51 -0.69 0.45 -32.06
N LEU A 52 0.56 0.49 -31.56
CA LEU A 52 0.86 0.24 -30.16
C LEU A 52 0.16 1.26 -29.23
N LYS A 53 0.08 2.53 -29.64
CA LYS A 53 -0.68 3.55 -28.91
C LYS A 53 -2.14 3.16 -28.74
N HIS A 54 -2.78 2.69 -29.81
CA HIS A 54 -4.18 2.27 -29.80
C HIS A 54 -4.37 1.04 -28.89
N GLU A 55 -3.55 0.00 -29.08
CA GLU A 55 -3.60 -1.23 -28.27
C GLU A 55 -3.40 -0.94 -26.78
N LEU A 56 -2.44 -0.09 -26.43
CA LEU A 56 -2.20 0.35 -25.05
C LEU A 56 -3.42 1.04 -24.44
N SER A 57 -4.03 1.98 -25.17
CA SER A 57 -5.22 2.70 -24.69
C SER A 57 -6.44 1.80 -24.55
N GLU A 58 -6.64 0.86 -25.48
CA GLU A 58 -7.74 -0.11 -25.39
C GLU A 58 -7.56 -1.03 -24.17
N PHE A 59 -6.38 -1.60 -23.99
CA PHE A 59 -6.10 -2.51 -22.90
C PHE A 59 -6.10 -1.82 -21.53
N GLU A 60 -5.57 -0.60 -21.41
CA GLU A 60 -5.66 0.18 -20.17
C GLU A 60 -7.11 0.42 -19.75
N ASN A 61 -7.99 0.79 -20.70
CA ASN A 61 -9.41 0.95 -20.43
C ASN A 61 -10.08 -0.33 -19.93
N GLN A 62 -9.63 -1.50 -20.39
CA GLN A 62 -10.09 -2.80 -19.89
C GLN A 62 -9.61 -3.05 -18.46
N VAL A 63 -8.34 -2.75 -18.17
CA VAL A 63 -7.73 -2.90 -16.84
C VAL A 63 -8.38 -1.97 -15.82
N ASP A 64 -8.64 -0.71 -16.17
CA ASP A 64 -9.22 0.28 -15.25
C ASP A 64 -10.64 -0.08 -14.83
N LYS A 65 -11.44 -0.64 -15.75
CA LYS A 65 -12.81 -1.12 -15.49
C LYS A 65 -12.85 -2.40 -14.64
N ARG A 66 -11.72 -3.08 -14.44
CA ARG A 66 -11.67 -4.33 -13.70
C ARG A 66 -11.82 -4.08 -12.19
N GLU A 67 -12.73 -4.83 -11.59
CA GLU A 67 -12.96 -4.83 -10.16
C GLU A 67 -11.82 -5.52 -9.40
N ILE A 68 -11.55 -5.05 -8.19
CA ILE A 68 -10.50 -5.57 -7.32
C ILE A 68 -11.17 -6.39 -6.22
N ASN A 69 -11.20 -7.72 -6.42
CA ASN A 69 -11.88 -8.65 -5.54
C ASN A 69 -10.94 -9.33 -4.54
N THR A 70 -9.64 -9.28 -4.77
CA THR A 70 -8.61 -9.91 -3.94
C THR A 70 -7.36 -9.03 -3.86
N ILE A 71 -6.44 -9.35 -2.96
CA ILE A 71 -5.11 -8.70 -2.96
C ILE A 71 -4.30 -9.07 -4.19
N THR A 72 -4.43 -10.30 -4.67
CA THR A 72 -3.83 -10.72 -5.92
C THR A 72 -4.32 -9.83 -7.07
N ASP A 73 -5.61 -9.49 -7.13
CA ASP A 73 -6.13 -8.56 -8.13
C ASP A 73 -5.57 -7.14 -7.97
N LEU A 74 -5.47 -6.65 -6.73
CA LEU A 74 -4.89 -5.33 -6.47
C LEU A 74 -3.44 -5.28 -6.96
N GLN A 75 -2.62 -6.25 -6.57
CA GLN A 75 -1.23 -6.34 -6.95
C GLN A 75 -1.07 -6.58 -8.46
N THR A 76 -1.98 -7.36 -9.06
CA THR A 76 -1.99 -7.56 -10.52
C THR A 76 -2.28 -6.25 -11.23
N LYS A 77 -3.32 -5.51 -10.80
CA LYS A 77 -3.66 -4.21 -11.37
C LYS A 77 -2.50 -3.23 -11.23
N ILE A 78 -1.83 -3.18 -10.09
CA ILE A 78 -0.64 -2.36 -9.86
C ILE A 78 0.47 -2.69 -10.87
N ILE A 79 0.85 -3.97 -10.98
CA ILE A 79 1.90 -4.45 -11.88
C ILE A 79 1.59 -4.10 -13.33
N VAL A 80 0.34 -4.35 -13.74
CA VAL A 80 -0.12 -4.11 -15.11
C VAL A 80 -0.10 -2.61 -15.40
N LYS A 81 -0.67 -1.77 -14.53
CA LYS A 81 -0.69 -0.31 -14.71
C LYS A 81 0.71 0.31 -14.73
N GLU A 82 1.63 -0.16 -13.89
CA GLU A 82 3.01 0.31 -13.90
C GLU A 82 3.69 0.04 -15.25
N ARG A 83 3.49 -1.17 -15.80
CA ARG A 83 4.03 -1.53 -17.12
C ARG A 83 3.39 -0.74 -18.25
N LEU A 84 2.08 -0.50 -18.20
CA LEU A 84 1.40 0.33 -19.19
C LEU A 84 1.88 1.78 -19.16
N LEU A 85 2.08 2.35 -17.97
CA LEU A 85 2.65 3.68 -17.80
C LEU A 85 4.08 3.75 -18.37
N ASP A 86 4.91 2.75 -18.06
CA ASP A 86 6.28 2.68 -18.57
C ASP A 86 6.33 2.53 -20.10
N ALA A 87 5.45 1.69 -20.66
CA ALA A 87 5.29 1.54 -22.11
C ALA A 87 4.87 2.86 -22.78
N LYS A 88 3.94 3.61 -22.18
CA LYS A 88 3.50 4.92 -22.70
C LYS A 88 4.58 5.99 -22.65
N ASN A 89 5.40 5.99 -21.60
CA ASN A 89 6.51 6.92 -21.48
C ASN A 89 7.52 6.68 -22.61
N HIS A 90 7.92 5.42 -22.82
CA HIS A 90 8.82 5.04 -23.92
C HIS A 90 8.18 5.27 -25.30
N LEU A 91 6.87 5.05 -25.44
CA LEU A 91 6.15 5.37 -26.68
C LEU A 91 6.22 6.87 -27.00
N THR A 92 6.08 7.73 -25.99
CA THR A 92 6.17 9.19 -26.13
C THR A 92 7.57 9.61 -26.61
N GLU A 93 8.61 9.02 -26.04
CA GLU A 93 9.99 9.25 -26.52
C GLU A 93 10.20 8.69 -27.93
N GLY A 94 9.64 7.52 -28.24
CA GLY A 94 9.68 6.92 -29.58
C GLY A 94 9.06 7.82 -30.66
N PHE A 95 7.94 8.50 -30.36
CA PHE A 95 7.39 9.50 -31.27
C PHE A 95 8.34 10.69 -31.47
N LYS A 96 8.97 11.20 -30.40
CA LYS A 96 9.95 12.30 -30.51
C LYS A 96 11.16 11.90 -31.36
N GLU A 97 11.65 10.67 -31.21
CA GLU A 97 12.80 10.13 -31.94
C GLU A 97 12.49 9.85 -33.41
N ALA A 98 11.27 9.39 -33.73
CA ALA A 98 10.83 9.17 -35.11
C ALA A 98 10.88 10.44 -35.98
N HIS A 99 10.99 11.62 -35.36
CA HIS A 99 11.15 12.92 -36.02
C HIS A 99 12.59 13.44 -36.14
N LYS A 100 13.58 12.79 -35.50
CA LYS A 100 15.00 13.20 -35.53
C LYS A 100 15.83 12.44 -36.58
N GLU A 101 16.93 13.02 -37.04
CA GLU A 101 17.97 12.32 -37.80
C GLU A 101 18.80 11.42 -36.87
N GLY A 102 19.19 10.22 -37.32
CA GLY A 102 19.90 9.24 -36.47
C GLY A 102 18.98 8.34 -35.62
N LYS A 103 17.80 7.99 -36.15
CA LYS A 103 16.73 7.21 -35.50
C LYS A 103 17.24 6.01 -34.70
N THR A 104 16.81 5.94 -33.45
CA THR A 104 16.83 4.73 -32.63
C THR A 104 15.40 4.24 -32.45
N ALA A 105 15.12 2.99 -32.82
CA ALA A 105 13.81 2.38 -32.61
C ALA A 105 13.77 1.55 -31.32
N SER A 106 14.72 1.80 -30.42
CA SER A 106 14.85 1.19 -29.10
C SER A 106 13.65 1.49 -28.20
N ASN A 107 13.10 2.70 -28.29
CA ASN A 107 11.91 3.09 -27.53
C ASN A 107 10.65 2.34 -27.95
N LEU A 108 10.44 2.13 -29.25
CA LEU A 108 9.35 1.26 -29.73
C LEU A 108 9.56 -0.18 -29.24
N ALA A 109 10.79 -0.69 -29.32
CA ALA A 109 11.11 -2.04 -28.87
C ALA A 109 10.81 -2.24 -27.38
N TYR A 110 11.26 -1.30 -26.54
CA TYR A 110 11.00 -1.33 -25.10
C TYR A 110 9.50 -1.22 -24.80
N ALA A 111 8.81 -0.24 -25.39
CA ALA A 111 7.38 -0.05 -25.18
C ALA A 111 6.57 -1.30 -25.56
N THR A 112 6.94 -1.96 -26.65
CA THR A 112 6.30 -3.19 -27.13
C THR A 112 6.49 -4.34 -26.14
N GLU A 113 7.73 -4.61 -25.70
CA GLU A 113 7.99 -5.69 -24.73
C GLU A 113 7.35 -5.40 -23.37
N ARG A 114 7.30 -4.13 -22.96
CA ARG A 114 6.65 -3.74 -21.71
C ARG A 114 5.13 -3.90 -21.77
N PHE A 115 4.52 -3.58 -22.91
CA PHE A 115 3.11 -3.85 -23.16
C PHE A 115 2.80 -5.36 -23.12
N PHE A 116 3.59 -6.19 -23.80
CA PHE A 116 3.42 -7.64 -23.73
C PHE A 116 3.59 -8.20 -22.30
N SER A 117 4.53 -7.65 -21.53
CA SER A 117 4.65 -7.97 -20.11
C SER A 117 3.36 -7.64 -19.36
N ALA A 118 2.75 -6.48 -19.61
CA ALA A 118 1.48 -6.09 -18.99
C ALA A 118 0.35 -7.08 -19.33
N ILE A 119 0.27 -7.55 -20.58
CA ILE A 119 -0.70 -8.57 -21.01
C ILE A 119 -0.50 -9.87 -20.22
N VAL A 120 0.73 -10.40 -20.19
CA VAL A 120 1.03 -11.66 -19.47
C VAL A 120 0.73 -11.54 -17.98
N TRP A 121 1.08 -10.40 -17.37
CA TRP A 121 0.77 -10.17 -15.96
C TRP A 121 -0.74 -10.09 -15.68
N SER A 122 -1.55 -9.66 -16.64
CA SER A 122 -3.01 -9.65 -16.47
C SER A 122 -3.63 -11.05 -16.33
N GLU A 123 -2.91 -12.13 -16.64
CA GLU A 123 -3.40 -13.50 -16.43
C GLU A 123 -3.51 -13.88 -14.94
N PHE A 124 -2.90 -13.11 -14.05
CA PHE A 124 -2.96 -13.31 -12.59
C PHE A 124 -4.23 -12.76 -11.92
N PHE A 125 -5.02 -11.97 -12.65
CA PHE A 125 -6.33 -11.57 -12.14
C PHE A 125 -7.23 -12.79 -11.91
N ASP A 126 -8.09 -12.69 -10.90
CA ASP A 126 -9.03 -13.73 -10.46
C ASP A 126 -8.35 -15.04 -9.99
N LYS A 127 -7.01 -15.04 -9.79
CA LYS A 127 -6.27 -16.18 -9.23
C LYS A 127 -6.18 -16.16 -7.70
N GLY A 128 -6.63 -15.08 -7.06
CA GLY A 128 -6.66 -14.98 -5.60
C GLY A 128 -7.77 -15.83 -4.97
N GLU A 129 -7.47 -16.51 -3.86
CA GLU A 129 -8.43 -17.40 -3.18
C GLU A 129 -9.35 -16.61 -2.22
N GLN A 130 -8.79 -15.69 -1.44
CA GLN A 130 -9.57 -14.90 -0.47
C GLN A 130 -10.25 -13.70 -1.14
N LYS A 131 -11.52 -13.89 -1.53
CA LYS A 131 -12.38 -12.80 -2.02
C LYS A 131 -12.72 -11.82 -0.90
N LYS A 132 -12.22 -10.60 -1.03
CA LYS A 132 -12.62 -9.43 -0.25
C LYS A 132 -12.67 -8.24 -1.20
N TYR A 133 -13.88 -7.77 -1.49
CA TYR A 133 -14.07 -6.58 -2.31
C TYR A 133 -13.36 -5.38 -1.68
N LEU A 134 -12.33 -4.87 -2.37
CA LEU A 134 -11.56 -3.72 -1.92
C LEU A 134 -12.18 -2.46 -2.52
N LYS A 135 -12.86 -1.68 -1.68
CA LYS A 135 -13.44 -0.41 -2.14
C LYS A 135 -12.33 0.56 -2.50
N SER A 136 -12.54 1.34 -3.57
CA SER A 136 -11.64 2.42 -3.97
C SER A 136 -11.29 3.38 -2.82
N THR A 137 -12.23 3.65 -1.90
CA THR A 137 -11.97 4.47 -0.70
C THR A 137 -10.98 3.82 0.27
N GLN A 138 -10.97 2.49 0.42
CA GLN A 138 -10.00 1.79 1.27
C GLN A 138 -8.60 1.82 0.65
N ILE A 139 -8.50 1.71 -0.68
CA ILE A 139 -7.23 1.85 -1.40
C ILE A 139 -6.71 3.28 -1.28
N LYS A 140 -7.60 4.29 -1.40
CA LYS A 140 -7.26 5.69 -1.16
C LYS A 140 -6.71 5.91 0.25
N ASP A 141 -7.41 5.44 1.28
CA ASP A 141 -6.96 5.56 2.68
C ASP A 141 -5.59 4.88 2.88
N SER A 142 -5.39 3.71 2.24
CA SER A 142 -4.10 3.00 2.26
C SER A 142 -2.98 3.79 1.57
N CYS A 143 -3.24 4.38 0.41
CA CYS A 143 -2.31 5.26 -0.32
C CYS A 143 -1.93 6.48 0.53
N LEU A 144 -2.90 7.14 1.18
CA LEU A 144 -2.64 8.28 2.06
C LEU A 144 -1.78 7.91 3.27
N ASN A 145 -2.09 6.79 3.93
CA ASN A 145 -1.28 6.29 5.04
C ASN A 145 0.15 6.00 4.58
N LYS A 146 0.30 5.34 3.43
CA LYS A 146 1.62 5.01 2.89
C LYS A 146 2.42 6.25 2.47
N LEU A 147 1.76 7.26 1.90
CA LEU A 147 2.38 8.55 1.62
C LEU A 147 2.89 9.22 2.91
N SER A 148 2.09 9.22 3.98
CA SER A 148 2.51 9.76 5.28
C SER A 148 3.77 9.06 5.81
N GLU A 149 3.75 7.72 5.84
CA GLU A 149 4.90 6.94 6.29
C GLU A 149 6.16 7.22 5.45
N ALA A 150 6.02 7.25 4.12
CA ALA A 150 7.14 7.45 3.22
C ALA A 150 7.69 8.89 3.32
N GLU A 151 6.82 9.89 3.51
CA GLU A 151 7.22 11.28 3.70
C GLU A 151 7.92 11.48 5.05
N GLU A 152 7.38 10.92 6.14
CA GLU A 152 8.02 10.91 7.46
C GLU A 152 9.42 10.29 7.37
N ARG A 153 9.53 9.14 6.70
CA ARG A 153 10.81 8.47 6.49
C ARG A 153 11.77 9.31 5.66
N TYR A 154 11.29 9.95 4.60
CA TYR A 154 12.10 10.80 3.72
C TYR A 154 12.70 11.97 4.49
N GLN A 155 11.88 12.67 5.31
CA GLN A 155 12.35 13.77 6.14
C GLN A 155 13.40 13.29 7.14
N TYR A 156 13.20 12.13 7.77
CA TYR A 156 14.18 11.57 8.70
C TYR A 156 15.52 11.25 8.01
N VAL A 157 15.51 10.54 6.87
CA VAL A 157 16.74 10.25 6.11
C VAL A 157 17.46 11.54 5.72
N LYS A 158 16.72 12.50 5.16
CA LYS A 158 17.28 13.80 4.73
C LYS A 158 17.95 14.57 5.86
N LEU A 159 17.48 14.43 7.10
CA LEU A 159 18.07 15.10 8.27
C LEU A 159 19.39 14.47 8.71
N ILE A 160 19.56 13.15 8.53
CA ILE A 160 20.69 12.41 9.10
C ILE A 160 21.76 12.03 8.06
N THR A 161 21.47 12.20 6.77
CA THR A 161 22.44 11.93 5.71
C THR A 161 22.50 13.04 4.66
N HIS A 162 23.67 13.18 4.05
CA HIS A 162 23.93 14.05 2.90
C HIS A 162 23.74 13.33 1.55
N TYR A 163 23.29 12.07 1.55
CA TYR A 163 23.08 11.33 0.31
C TYR A 163 21.99 11.99 -0.56
N PRO A 164 22.21 12.04 -1.89
CA PRO A 164 21.21 12.54 -2.83
C PRO A 164 19.96 11.65 -2.84
N LEU A 165 18.80 12.23 -2.51
CA LEU A 165 17.50 11.53 -2.46
C LEU A 165 16.55 11.98 -3.59
N GLU A 166 17.07 12.59 -4.66
CA GLU A 166 16.29 13.17 -5.75
C GLU A 166 15.41 12.15 -6.45
N ASN A 167 15.93 10.93 -6.65
CA ASN A 167 15.18 9.83 -7.27
C ASN A 167 13.99 9.41 -6.40
N THR A 168 14.21 9.21 -5.10
CA THR A 168 13.14 8.85 -4.17
C THR A 168 12.13 9.98 -4.01
N ARG A 169 12.57 11.25 -3.99
CA ARG A 169 11.68 12.41 -4.00
C ARG A 169 10.82 12.46 -5.26
N LYS A 170 11.41 12.17 -6.41
CA LYS A 170 10.69 12.10 -7.69
C LYS A 170 9.62 11.02 -7.66
N GLU A 171 9.95 9.83 -7.13
CA GLU A 171 8.98 8.74 -7.01
C GLU A 171 7.82 9.08 -6.06
N LEU A 172 8.10 9.75 -4.93
CA LEU A 172 7.04 10.27 -4.05
C LEU A 172 6.17 11.32 -4.73
N ASN A 173 6.77 12.22 -5.51
CA ASN A 173 6.00 13.22 -6.25
C ASN A 173 5.09 12.57 -7.31
N HIS A 174 5.56 11.50 -7.97
CA HIS A 174 4.70 10.71 -8.84
C HIS A 174 3.55 10.05 -8.07
N ALA A 175 3.78 9.56 -6.84
CA ALA A 175 2.72 8.99 -6.01
C ALA A 175 1.64 10.04 -5.66
N TYR A 176 2.02 11.29 -5.36
CA TYR A 176 1.07 12.40 -5.18
C TYR A 176 0.29 12.71 -6.45
N GLN A 177 0.94 12.72 -7.62
CA GLN A 177 0.26 12.93 -8.90
C GLN A 177 -0.76 11.82 -9.20
N ASP A 178 -0.45 10.57 -8.86
CA ASP A 178 -1.37 9.45 -9.03
C ASP A 178 -2.57 9.58 -8.08
N LEU A 179 -2.34 10.01 -6.83
CA LEU A 179 -3.41 10.34 -5.88
C LEU A 179 -4.35 11.44 -6.44
N GLU A 180 -3.80 12.51 -7.01
CA GLU A 180 -4.57 13.61 -7.63
C GLU A 180 -5.41 13.12 -8.81
N LYS A 181 -4.85 12.22 -9.63
CA LYS A 181 -5.55 11.56 -10.74
C LYS A 181 -6.53 10.48 -10.30
N ARG A 182 -6.65 10.23 -8.99
CA ARG A 182 -7.47 9.16 -8.39
C ARG A 182 -7.02 7.74 -8.74
N ASP A 183 -5.75 7.58 -9.12
CA ASP A 183 -5.10 6.29 -9.34
C ASP A 183 -4.48 5.80 -8.02
N TYR A 184 -5.34 5.39 -7.10
CA TYR A 184 -4.94 5.07 -5.74
C TYR A 184 -4.06 3.81 -5.67
N GLU A 185 -4.23 2.89 -6.61
CA GLU A 185 -3.42 1.69 -6.77
C GLU A 185 -1.96 2.03 -7.08
N LEU A 186 -1.71 2.86 -8.09
CA LEU A 186 -0.35 3.31 -8.42
C LEU A 186 0.24 4.20 -7.33
N CYS A 187 -0.55 5.09 -6.71
CA CYS A 187 -0.12 5.87 -5.55
C CYS A 187 0.42 4.96 -4.44
N LEU A 188 -0.38 3.97 -4.02
CA LEU A 188 0.00 3.04 -2.94
C LEU A 188 1.30 2.32 -3.27
N PHE A 189 1.45 1.86 -4.51
CA PHE A 189 2.65 1.16 -4.96
C PHE A 189 3.90 2.04 -4.95
N LYS A 190 3.83 3.23 -5.56
CA LYS A 190 4.99 4.15 -5.64
C LYS A 190 5.40 4.66 -4.26
N ALA A 191 4.43 4.98 -3.40
CA ALA A 191 4.71 5.34 -2.02
C ALA A 191 5.36 4.18 -1.23
N SER A 192 4.93 2.93 -1.46
CA SER A 192 5.55 1.75 -0.87
C SER A 192 7.00 1.55 -1.34
N LYS A 193 7.26 1.70 -2.64
CA LYS A 193 8.62 1.63 -3.19
C LYS A 193 9.53 2.71 -2.61
N ALA A 194 9.07 3.96 -2.56
CA ALA A 194 9.84 5.06 -2.01
C ALA A 194 10.18 4.82 -0.53
N LYS A 195 9.22 4.33 0.26
CA LYS A 195 9.46 3.93 1.65
C LYS A 195 10.54 2.83 1.75
N ALA A 196 10.44 1.78 0.93
CA ALA A 196 11.43 0.69 0.91
C ALA A 196 12.84 1.19 0.57
N GLU A 197 12.99 2.08 -0.40
CA GLU A 197 14.30 2.68 -0.74
C GLU A 197 14.90 3.47 0.44
N LEU A 198 14.07 4.20 1.19
CA LEU A 198 14.49 4.93 2.39
C LEU A 198 14.86 3.99 3.54
N ASP A 199 14.13 2.89 3.70
CA ASP A 199 14.41 1.85 4.69
C ASP A 199 15.74 1.13 4.40
N VAL A 200 16.06 0.89 3.12
CA VAL A 200 17.39 0.41 2.71
C VAL A 200 18.47 1.42 3.05
N THR A 201 18.26 2.70 2.71
CA THR A 201 19.25 3.74 3.00
C THR A 201 19.59 3.79 4.50
N LEU A 202 18.57 3.66 5.35
CA LEU A 202 18.75 3.71 6.80
C LEU A 202 19.38 2.45 7.38
N SER A 203 18.95 1.28 6.91
CA SER A 203 19.55 0.02 7.37
C SER A 203 21.00 -0.10 6.93
N ALA A 204 21.35 0.36 5.73
CA ALA A 204 22.71 0.32 5.21
C ALA A 204 23.66 1.39 5.80
N MET A 205 23.14 2.45 6.44
CA MET A 205 23.93 3.66 6.79
C MET A 205 25.12 3.40 7.72
N ASN A 206 25.13 2.30 8.48
CA ASN A 206 26.20 1.92 9.40
C ASN A 206 26.66 0.46 9.25
N ILE A 207 26.32 -0.18 8.13
CA ILE A 207 26.67 -1.57 7.85
C ILE A 207 27.91 -1.58 6.96
N LYS A 208 28.89 -2.44 7.28
CA LYS A 208 30.07 -2.59 6.43
C LYS A 208 29.72 -3.39 5.17
N GLU A 209 30.47 -3.18 4.10
CA GLU A 209 30.18 -3.82 2.81
C GLU A 209 30.17 -5.36 2.90
N ASP A 210 31.04 -5.95 3.73
CA ASP A 210 31.10 -7.40 3.99
C ASP A 210 29.91 -7.94 4.81
N GLU A 211 29.15 -7.06 5.46
CA GLU A 211 27.94 -7.40 6.22
C GLU A 211 26.65 -7.28 5.39
N ILE A 212 26.71 -6.65 4.20
CA ILE A 212 25.55 -6.50 3.29
C ILE A 212 24.89 -7.84 2.94
N PRO A 213 25.62 -8.93 2.63
CA PRO A 213 25.00 -10.23 2.37
C PRO A 213 24.14 -10.75 3.53
N ASN A 214 24.56 -10.51 4.78
CA ASN A 214 23.80 -10.91 5.96
C ASN A 214 22.52 -10.09 6.10
N LEU A 215 22.60 -8.77 5.87
CA LEU A 215 21.42 -7.90 5.86
C LEU A 215 20.42 -8.34 4.78
N ILE A 216 20.89 -8.69 3.57
CA ILE A 216 20.04 -9.22 2.50
C ILE A 216 19.32 -10.50 2.99
N ASP A 217 20.04 -11.42 3.64
CA ASP A 217 19.44 -12.66 4.16
C ASP A 217 18.40 -12.39 5.25
N GLU A 218 18.67 -11.46 6.17
CA GLU A 218 17.69 -11.04 7.18
C GLU A 218 16.40 -10.52 6.54
N LYS A 219 16.52 -9.64 5.55
CA LYS A 219 15.38 -9.08 4.81
C LYS A 219 14.63 -10.14 4.00
N LEU A 220 15.35 -11.02 3.32
CA LEU A 220 14.76 -12.14 2.57
C LEU A 220 14.03 -13.12 3.49
N ASN A 221 14.57 -13.40 4.67
CA ASN A 221 13.91 -14.27 5.66
C ASN A 221 12.62 -13.63 6.19
N ALA A 222 12.66 -12.34 6.55
CA ALA A 222 11.46 -11.61 6.96
C ALA A 222 10.40 -11.56 5.86
N ALA A 223 10.81 -11.30 4.61
CA ALA A 223 9.90 -11.31 3.46
C ALA A 223 9.30 -12.71 3.24
N LYS A 224 10.11 -13.76 3.31
CA LYS A 224 9.67 -15.15 3.18
C LYS A 224 8.63 -15.53 4.24
N GLU A 225 8.88 -15.19 5.50
CA GLU A 225 7.93 -15.43 6.59
C GLU A 225 6.60 -14.73 6.31
N GLN A 226 6.64 -13.47 5.89
CA GLN A 226 5.43 -12.72 5.56
C GLN A 226 4.68 -13.35 4.37
N ILE A 227 5.40 -13.76 3.31
CA ILE A 227 4.82 -14.44 2.16
C ILE A 227 4.11 -15.72 2.59
N ILE A 228 4.75 -16.56 3.42
CA ILE A 228 4.17 -17.81 3.93
C ILE A 228 2.89 -17.49 4.72
N GLN A 229 2.96 -16.56 5.68
CA GLN A 229 1.82 -16.20 6.52
C GLN A 229 0.62 -15.67 5.73
N GLU A 230 0.85 -14.87 4.68
CA GLU A 230 -0.24 -14.35 3.84
C GLU A 230 -0.76 -15.41 2.86
N SER A 231 0.11 -16.31 2.40
CA SER A 231 -0.29 -17.46 1.57
C SER A 231 -1.21 -18.42 2.32
N GLU A 232 -0.89 -18.75 3.57
CA GLU A 232 -1.73 -19.58 4.46
C GLU A 232 -3.12 -18.97 4.70
N LYS A 233 -3.24 -17.64 4.56
CA LYS A 233 -4.50 -16.90 4.68
C LYS A 233 -5.23 -16.74 3.34
N GLY A 234 -4.74 -17.36 2.27
CA GLY A 234 -5.31 -17.26 0.92
C GLY A 234 -5.05 -15.92 0.22
N ARG A 235 -4.04 -15.17 0.66
CA ARG A 235 -3.67 -13.82 0.17
C ARG A 235 -2.25 -13.80 -0.38
N PHE A 236 -1.96 -14.68 -1.33
CA PHE A 236 -0.62 -14.78 -1.92
C PHE A 236 -0.13 -13.43 -2.49
N PRO A 237 0.94 -12.82 -1.93
CA PRO A 237 1.41 -11.52 -2.35
C PRO A 237 2.32 -11.64 -3.58
N ILE A 238 1.73 -11.76 -4.78
CA ILE A 238 2.46 -11.92 -6.05
C ILE A 238 3.59 -10.90 -6.27
N LEU A 239 3.41 -9.64 -5.86
CA LEU A 239 4.43 -8.60 -5.98
C LEU A 239 5.61 -8.88 -5.04
N GLY A 240 5.29 -9.15 -3.78
CA GLY A 240 6.29 -9.47 -2.76
C GLY A 240 7.09 -10.72 -3.11
N TYR A 241 6.41 -11.77 -3.56
CA TYR A 241 7.04 -13.00 -4.02
C TYR A 241 7.93 -12.80 -5.26
N SER A 242 7.50 -11.99 -6.21
CA SER A 242 8.27 -11.65 -7.40
C SER A 242 9.59 -10.98 -7.05
N TYR A 243 9.55 -9.95 -6.19
CA TYR A 243 10.76 -9.26 -5.75
C TYR A 243 11.64 -10.12 -4.84
N TYR A 244 11.05 -11.02 -4.04
CA TYR A 244 11.79 -11.99 -3.24
C TYR A 244 12.65 -12.90 -4.14
N LEU A 245 12.06 -13.48 -5.19
CA LEU A 245 12.79 -14.33 -6.13
C LEU A 245 13.89 -13.56 -6.86
N TYR A 246 13.60 -12.34 -7.29
CA TYR A 246 14.56 -11.53 -8.01
C TYR A 246 15.72 -11.06 -7.13
N SER A 247 15.43 -10.65 -5.90
CA SER A 247 16.45 -10.31 -4.91
C SER A 247 17.40 -11.48 -4.66
N LYS A 248 16.86 -12.69 -4.46
CA LYS A 248 17.67 -13.91 -4.26
C LYS A 248 18.62 -14.19 -5.43
N ASP A 249 18.14 -14.00 -6.65
CA ASP A 249 18.94 -14.21 -7.87
C ASP A 249 20.06 -13.16 -8.03
N LEU A 250 19.83 -11.93 -7.57
CA LEU A 250 20.80 -10.84 -7.66
C LEU A 250 21.84 -10.84 -6.52
N LYS A 251 21.65 -11.61 -5.45
CA LYS A 251 22.44 -11.53 -4.21
C LYS A 251 23.96 -11.54 -4.45
N GLU A 252 24.45 -12.47 -5.26
CA GLU A 252 25.89 -12.66 -5.51
C GLU A 252 26.46 -11.66 -6.53
N ASN A 253 25.66 -11.27 -7.52
CA ASN A 253 26.15 -10.49 -8.68
C ASN A 253 25.89 -8.98 -8.55
N ASN A 254 24.88 -8.59 -7.75
CA ASN A 254 24.46 -7.21 -7.56
C ASN A 254 23.80 -7.04 -6.16
N PRO A 255 24.61 -7.08 -5.08
CA PRO A 255 24.11 -7.10 -3.70
C PRO A 255 23.32 -5.84 -3.34
N ILE A 256 23.70 -4.66 -3.84
CA ILE A 256 22.96 -3.42 -3.56
C ILE A 256 21.55 -3.47 -4.14
N SER A 257 21.40 -3.93 -5.39
CA SER A 257 20.06 -4.10 -5.98
C SER A 257 19.29 -5.21 -5.30
N SER A 258 19.97 -6.31 -4.93
CA SER A 258 19.38 -7.40 -4.16
C SER A 258 18.78 -6.89 -2.84
N LEU A 259 19.48 -6.03 -2.11
CA LEU A 259 18.99 -5.43 -0.87
C LEU A 259 17.75 -4.56 -1.09
N VAL A 260 17.74 -3.71 -2.12
CA VAL A 260 16.55 -2.91 -2.49
C VAL A 260 15.36 -3.80 -2.81
N TYR A 261 15.55 -4.86 -3.61
CA TYR A 261 14.48 -5.79 -3.93
C TYR A 261 14.04 -6.64 -2.73
N ALA A 262 14.93 -6.95 -1.79
CA ALA A 262 14.57 -7.65 -0.55
C ALA A 262 13.65 -6.77 0.31
N GLU A 263 13.94 -5.48 0.42
CA GLU A 263 13.09 -4.54 1.16
C GLU A 263 11.75 -4.32 0.46
N GLN A 264 11.74 -4.18 -0.87
CA GLN A 264 10.51 -4.11 -1.65
C GLN A 264 9.66 -5.38 -1.51
N ALA A 265 10.31 -6.56 -1.48
CA ALA A 265 9.63 -7.82 -1.24
C ALA A 265 8.93 -7.83 0.12
N LEU A 266 9.63 -7.40 1.18
CA LEU A 266 9.09 -7.31 2.53
C LEU A 266 7.91 -6.31 2.61
N GLU A 267 8.10 -5.12 2.06
CA GLU A 267 7.11 -4.05 2.05
C GLU A 267 5.83 -4.46 1.32
N LEU A 268 5.97 -5.02 0.12
CA LEU A 268 4.84 -5.38 -0.74
C LEU A 268 4.14 -6.68 -0.29
N SER A 269 4.84 -7.54 0.46
CA SER A 269 4.21 -8.69 1.13
C SER A 269 3.32 -8.29 2.31
N ASN A 270 3.52 -7.08 2.84
CA ASN A 270 2.79 -6.54 4.00
C ASN A 270 1.62 -5.60 3.65
N ILE A 271 1.33 -5.40 2.35
CA ILE A 271 0.29 -4.47 1.88
C ILE A 271 -1.09 -4.72 2.53
N TRP A 272 -1.43 -5.96 2.87
CA TRP A 272 -2.72 -6.28 3.49
C TRP A 272 -2.97 -5.56 4.82
N LEU A 273 -1.92 -5.19 5.57
CA LEU A 273 -2.05 -4.54 6.88
C LEU A 273 -2.83 -3.22 6.81
N TYR A 274 -2.85 -2.57 5.64
CA TYR A 274 -3.55 -1.30 5.38
C TYR A 274 -5.04 -1.48 5.09
N PHE A 275 -5.48 -2.71 4.82
CA PHE A 275 -6.88 -3.04 4.49
C PHE A 275 -7.64 -3.68 5.66
N LYS A 276 -7.09 -3.60 6.88
CA LYS A 276 -7.77 -4.07 8.09
C LYS A 276 -9.13 -3.38 8.17
N GLU A 277 -10.17 -4.19 8.34
CA GLU A 277 -11.48 -3.66 8.68
C GLU A 277 -11.31 -2.80 9.92
N ARG A 278 -11.78 -1.55 9.86
CA ARG A 278 -12.13 -0.85 11.09
C ARG A 278 -13.06 -1.83 11.78
N LYS A 279 -12.61 -2.43 12.88
CA LYS A 279 -13.53 -3.10 13.79
C LYS A 279 -14.55 -2.01 14.05
N ILE A 280 -15.73 -2.14 13.46
CA ILE A 280 -16.86 -1.33 13.88
C ILE A 280 -16.96 -1.79 15.32
N TYR A 281 -16.40 -0.99 16.24
CA TYR A 281 -16.83 -1.05 17.61
C TYR A 281 -18.31 -0.81 17.43
N LYS A 282 -19.09 -1.90 17.42
CA LYS A 282 -20.52 -1.81 17.64
C LYS A 282 -20.55 -1.01 18.92
N GLU A 283 -20.93 0.27 18.83
CA GLU A 283 -21.23 1.03 20.03
C GLU A 283 -22.03 0.07 20.89
N PRO A 284 -21.59 -0.21 22.12
CA PRO A 284 -22.24 -1.22 22.94
C PRO A 284 -23.71 -0.87 22.90
N SER A 285 -24.50 -1.70 22.22
CA SER A 285 -25.92 -1.44 22.03
C SER A 285 -26.42 -1.32 23.45
N ILE A 286 -26.85 -0.11 23.84
CA ILE A 286 -27.25 0.15 25.21
C ILE A 286 -28.36 -0.84 25.47
N ASP A 287 -28.04 -1.85 26.27
CA ASP A 287 -28.94 -2.90 26.63
C ASP A 287 -29.99 -2.22 27.51
N LEU A 288 -31.16 -1.94 26.92
CA LEU A 288 -32.24 -1.19 27.56
C LEU A 288 -32.60 -1.80 28.91
N GLU A 289 -32.44 -3.11 29.06
CA GLU A 289 -32.64 -3.84 30.31
C GLU A 289 -31.59 -3.44 31.36
N LYS A 290 -30.31 -3.39 30.99
CA LYS A 290 -29.24 -2.93 31.90
C LYS A 290 -29.36 -1.45 32.25
N LEU A 291 -29.82 -0.62 31.32
CA LEU A 291 -30.10 0.79 31.58
C LEU A 291 -31.27 0.96 32.56
N GLN A 292 -32.33 0.16 32.42
CA GLN A 292 -33.46 0.15 33.36
C GLN A 292 -33.04 -0.33 34.76
N ILE A 293 -32.20 -1.36 34.86
CA ILE A 293 -31.65 -1.83 36.14
C ILE A 293 -30.80 -0.73 36.79
N PHE A 294 -29.98 -0.03 36.00
CA PHE A 294 -29.16 1.07 36.50
C PHE A 294 -30.01 2.25 37.00
N LEU A 295 -31.01 2.68 36.23
CA LEU A 295 -31.91 3.78 36.59
C LEU A 295 -32.78 3.44 37.80
N SER A 296 -33.27 2.21 37.91
CA SER A 296 -34.02 1.76 39.08
C SER A 296 -33.13 1.73 40.34
N GLY A 297 -31.87 1.30 40.21
CA GLY A 297 -30.88 1.37 41.28
C GLY A 297 -30.63 2.80 41.78
N ILE A 298 -30.51 3.78 40.87
CA ILE A 298 -30.38 5.20 41.23
C ILE A 298 -31.62 5.71 41.98
N LEU A 299 -32.82 5.40 41.49
CA LEU A 299 -34.07 5.79 42.14
C LEU A 299 -34.20 5.23 43.56
N ILE A 300 -33.87 3.95 43.74
CA ILE A 300 -33.86 3.30 45.06
C ILE A 300 -32.83 3.97 45.98
N GLY A 301 -31.62 4.25 45.47
CA GLY A 301 -30.59 4.93 46.23
C GLY A 301 -31.01 6.33 46.71
N ILE A 302 -31.67 7.11 45.84
CA ILE A 302 -32.21 8.43 46.18
C ILE A 302 -33.31 8.31 47.25
N LEU A 303 -34.21 7.33 47.12
CA LEU A 303 -35.27 7.09 48.11
C LEU A 303 -34.71 6.72 49.49
N ILE A 304 -33.67 5.88 49.54
CA ILE A 304 -33.00 5.51 50.79
C ILE A 304 -32.31 6.72 51.43
N MET A 305 -31.65 7.58 50.63
CA MET A 305 -30.99 8.78 51.15
C MET A 305 -31.98 9.84 51.65
N LEU A 306 -33.09 10.08 50.93
CA LEU A 306 -34.05 11.14 51.27
C LEU A 306 -35.12 10.69 52.28
N GLY A 307 -35.36 9.39 52.44
CA GLY A 307 -36.36 8.83 53.36
C GLY A 307 -36.22 9.32 54.81
N PRO A 308 -35.03 9.28 55.43
CA PRO A 308 -34.82 9.77 56.80
C PRO A 308 -35.06 11.28 56.93
N ILE A 309 -34.69 12.06 55.90
CA ILE A 309 -34.80 13.52 55.90
C ILE A 309 -36.28 13.95 55.80
N LEU A 310 -37.07 13.26 54.99
CA LEU A 310 -38.51 13.48 54.90
C LEU A 310 -39.23 13.03 56.18
N HIS A 311 -38.83 11.89 56.76
CA HIS A 311 -39.42 11.40 58.02
C HIS A 311 -39.16 12.34 59.21
N GLN A 312 -38.00 13.00 59.27
CA GLN A 312 -37.71 14.00 60.31
C GLN A 312 -38.53 15.29 60.18
N LYS A 313 -38.90 15.70 58.95
CA LYS A 313 -39.74 16.90 58.74
C LYS A 313 -41.20 16.70 59.17
N PHE A 314 -41.76 15.49 59.06
CA PHE A 314 -43.15 15.23 59.44
C PHE A 314 -43.39 15.06 60.96
N LYS A 315 -42.35 14.88 61.78
CA LYS A 315 -42.50 14.80 63.26
C LYS A 315 -42.59 16.16 63.97
N LYS A 316 -42.46 17.29 63.26
CA LYS A 316 -42.63 18.64 63.81
C LYS A 316 -43.96 19.27 63.38
N ILE A 317 -45.08 18.69 63.80
CA ILE A 317 -46.36 19.41 63.84
C ILE A 317 -46.50 20.00 65.25
N PRO A 318 -46.43 21.34 65.44
CA PRO A 318 -46.57 21.95 66.75
C PRO A 318 -48.01 21.83 67.26
N LYS A 319 -48.20 21.25 68.45
CA LYS A 319 -49.46 21.32 69.20
C LYS A 319 -49.77 22.79 69.53
N THR A 320 -50.80 23.35 68.90
CA THR A 320 -51.34 24.67 69.22
C THR A 320 -51.95 24.65 70.63
N ARG A 321 -51.31 25.40 71.54
CA ARG A 321 -51.72 25.56 72.94
C ARG A 321 -52.59 26.81 73.07
N ASN A 322 -53.89 26.61 73.26
CA ASN A 322 -54.85 27.65 73.61
C ASN A 322 -54.52 28.21 75.01
N SER A 323 -54.31 29.53 75.12
CA SER A 323 -54.12 30.20 76.41
C SER A 323 -54.94 31.51 76.46
N LYS A 324 -56.08 31.42 77.14
CA LYS A 324 -56.84 32.56 77.68
C LYS A 324 -56.33 32.92 79.07
N ARG A 325 -56.10 34.22 79.32
CA ARG A 325 -56.45 35.03 80.52
C ARG A 325 -55.40 36.15 80.72
N LYS A 326 -55.79 37.42 80.58
CA LYS A 326 -56.43 38.31 81.58
C LYS A 326 -55.50 38.67 82.75
N THR A 327 -55.14 39.96 82.81
CA THR A 327 -55.15 40.90 83.98
C THR A 327 -54.38 40.48 85.23
N SER A 328 -53.73 41.34 86.03
CA SER A 328 -53.46 42.78 86.07
C SER A 328 -52.75 43.01 87.42
N SER A 329 -52.09 44.16 87.57
CA SER A 329 -51.73 44.77 88.86
C SER A 329 -50.59 44.07 89.63
N LYS A 330 -49.79 44.73 90.48
CA LYS A 330 -49.67 46.12 90.92
C LYS A 330 -48.40 46.14 91.79
N ARG A 331 -47.63 47.24 91.67
CA ARG A 331 -46.97 48.01 92.74
C ARG A 331 -46.01 47.33 93.75
N LYS A 332 -44.83 47.98 93.80
CA LYS A 332 -44.13 48.58 94.95
C LYS A 332 -43.72 47.67 96.12
N SER A 333 -42.42 47.67 96.44
CA SER A 333 -41.81 48.72 97.28
C SER A 333 -40.41 49.01 96.80
#